data_AF-A0A7Y5U1R5-F1
#
_entry.id   AF-A0A7Y5U1R5-F1
#
_cell.length_a   1.000
_cell.length_b   1.000
_cell.length_c   1.000
_cell.angle_alpha   90.00
_cell.angle_beta   90.00
_cell.angle_gamma   90.00
#
_symmetry.space_group_name_H-M   'P 1'
#
loop_
_entity.id
_entity.type
_entity.pdbx_description
1 polymer ?
#
loop_
_entity_poly.entity_id
_entity_poly.type
_entity_poly.pdbx_seq_one_letter_code
_entity_poly.pdbx_strand_id
1 'polypeptide(L)'
;MVEAVMLWNEPNNLSHWDFQIDEGWTTFSKLVKTASGAIAAERPALTRVLGGMSPIDPNFLKTLDASGAVDAVDAVAVHGFPLDWNHWQIHEWPDKLREIQAVTAKPVWISEVGVSTFGAEEVQQFGLNRTAELLAGRSERIHWYSLYDLPRAWPATTRHREAEGSSYYRHFYMGLLREDGTPKLALKDFSRHTPALGICQWFHFEDHRLDDAVRRLKDLGVTYLRTGLSWADSGRPNAQAWFDRQMQALEPFRVTVTFCFTPEGEGVRPHHTSPPRDVRPFADFCAAQVRRYA
;
A
#
# COMPACT_ATOMS: atom_id res chain seq x y z
N MET A 1 0.46 9.33 -14.63
CA MET A 1 1.01 8.17 -15.37
C MET A 1 1.50 7.13 -14.37
N VAL A 2 1.31 5.84 -14.64
CA VAL A 2 1.83 4.77 -13.78
C VAL A 2 3.35 4.71 -13.89
N GLU A 3 4.06 4.81 -12.75
CA GLU A 3 5.53 4.70 -12.70
C GLU A 3 6.00 3.36 -12.15
N ALA A 4 5.15 2.66 -11.40
CA ALA A 4 5.45 1.38 -10.77
C ALA A 4 4.17 0.59 -10.47
N VAL A 5 4.32 -0.72 -10.33
CA VAL A 5 3.26 -1.62 -9.85
C VAL A 5 3.74 -2.41 -8.65
N MET A 6 2.90 -2.51 -7.62
CA MET A 6 3.20 -3.23 -6.39
C MET A 6 2.39 -4.53 -6.33
N LEU A 7 3.08 -5.64 -6.13
CA LEU A 7 2.47 -6.96 -6.04
C LEU A 7 2.09 -7.25 -4.58
N TRP A 8 0.80 -7.04 -4.29
CA TRP A 8 0.14 -7.19 -3.00
C TRP A 8 0.35 -6.09 -1.96
N ASN A 9 -0.44 -6.17 -0.88
CA ASN A 9 -0.34 -5.32 0.31
C ASN A 9 -0.09 -6.18 1.55
N GLU A 10 0.90 -5.87 2.39
CA GLU A 10 1.19 -6.57 3.65
C GLU A 10 1.10 -8.12 3.62
N PRO A 11 1.80 -8.80 2.69
CA PRO A 11 1.75 -10.27 2.55
C PRO A 11 2.19 -11.07 3.80
N ASN A 12 2.87 -10.44 4.77
CA ASN A 12 3.20 -11.02 6.07
C ASN A 12 2.21 -10.64 7.19
N ASN A 13 0.99 -10.20 6.83
CA ASN A 13 -0.09 -9.87 7.76
C ASN A 13 -1.33 -10.72 7.43
N LEU A 14 -1.87 -11.48 8.39
CA LEU A 14 -3.05 -12.37 8.17
C LEU A 14 -4.28 -11.63 7.64
N SER A 15 -4.39 -10.36 8.04
CA SER A 15 -5.36 -9.39 7.56
C SER A 15 -5.33 -9.16 6.05
N HIS A 16 -4.22 -9.47 5.36
CA HIS A 16 -4.06 -9.22 3.92
C HIS A 16 -3.63 -10.48 3.15
N TRP A 17 -2.99 -11.46 3.79
CA TRP A 17 -2.65 -12.76 3.21
C TRP A 17 -2.67 -13.86 4.28
N ASP A 18 -3.50 -14.89 4.10
CA ASP A 18 -3.62 -16.03 5.03
C ASP A 18 -2.42 -17.00 4.88
N PHE A 19 -1.29 -16.62 5.48
CA PHE A 19 -0.07 -17.43 5.56
C PHE A 19 -0.17 -18.65 6.50
N GLN A 20 -1.34 -18.90 7.13
CA GLN A 20 -1.63 -20.20 7.75
C GLN A 20 -2.09 -21.24 6.71
N ILE A 21 -2.60 -20.78 5.57
CA ILE A 21 -2.85 -21.64 4.39
C ILE A 21 -1.57 -21.74 3.54
N ASP A 22 -0.86 -20.62 3.36
CA ASP A 22 0.37 -20.56 2.56
C ASP A 22 1.64 -20.53 3.43
N GLU A 23 1.90 -21.64 4.12
CA GLU A 23 3.10 -21.79 4.95
C GLU A 23 4.37 -21.53 4.13
N GLY A 24 5.29 -20.73 4.69
CA GLY A 24 6.51 -20.32 4.02
C GLY A 24 6.30 -19.39 2.80
N TRP A 25 5.10 -18.85 2.59
CA TRP A 25 4.77 -17.95 1.47
C TRP A 25 5.07 -18.56 0.09
N THR A 26 4.86 -19.87 -0.06
CA THR A 26 5.21 -20.62 -1.29
C THR A 26 4.36 -20.18 -2.49
N THR A 27 3.05 -20.06 -2.27
CA THR A 27 2.05 -19.59 -3.24
C THR A 27 2.23 -18.11 -3.52
N PHE A 28 2.47 -17.30 -2.48
CA PHE A 28 2.77 -15.88 -2.64
C PHE A 28 4.02 -15.66 -3.50
N SER A 29 5.09 -16.41 -3.24
CA SER A 29 6.33 -16.37 -4.02
C SER A 29 6.08 -16.75 -5.48
N LYS A 30 5.24 -17.76 -5.75
CA LYS A 30 4.83 -18.15 -7.10
C LYS A 30 3.98 -17.07 -7.77
N LEU A 31 3.09 -16.42 -7.03
CA LEU A 31 2.25 -15.31 -7.48
C LEU A 31 3.10 -14.11 -7.90
N VAL A 32 4.05 -13.68 -7.05
CA VAL A 32 4.99 -12.59 -7.36
C VAL A 32 5.76 -12.89 -8.65
N LYS A 33 6.40 -14.07 -8.74
CA LYS A 33 7.18 -14.46 -9.94
C LYS A 33 6.32 -14.49 -11.22
N THR A 34 5.10 -15.04 -11.14
CA THR A 34 4.22 -15.21 -12.31
C THR A 34 3.65 -13.87 -12.77
N ALA A 35 3.18 -13.03 -11.84
CA ALA A 35 2.69 -11.68 -12.14
C ALA A 35 3.81 -10.77 -12.66
N SER A 36 5.00 -10.79 -12.04
CA SER A 36 6.16 -10.05 -12.53
C SER A 36 6.55 -10.42 -13.96
N GLY A 37 6.53 -11.73 -14.29
CA GLY A 37 6.81 -12.20 -15.66
C GLY A 37 5.77 -11.71 -16.67
N ALA A 38 4.47 -11.75 -16.31
CA ALA A 38 3.39 -11.25 -17.16
C ALA A 38 3.47 -9.71 -17.35
N ILE A 39 3.76 -8.97 -16.28
CA ILE A 39 4.01 -7.52 -16.32
C ILE A 39 5.22 -7.20 -17.21
N ALA A 40 6.31 -7.95 -17.08
CA ALA A 40 7.52 -7.76 -17.89
C ALA A 40 7.27 -8.02 -19.39
N ALA A 41 6.36 -8.94 -19.75
CA ALA A 41 5.99 -9.19 -21.13
C ALA A 41 5.24 -8.00 -21.77
N GLU A 42 4.41 -7.29 -21.00
CA GLU A 42 3.69 -6.09 -21.47
C GLU A 42 4.56 -4.82 -21.44
N ARG A 43 5.29 -4.61 -20.34
CA ARG A 43 6.11 -3.44 -20.06
C ARG A 43 7.41 -3.84 -19.33
N PRO A 44 8.47 -4.23 -20.06
CA PRO A 44 9.73 -4.70 -19.47
C PRO A 44 10.36 -3.70 -18.48
N ALA A 45 10.28 -2.41 -18.79
CA ALA A 45 10.88 -1.31 -18.04
C ALA A 45 9.99 -0.74 -16.90
N LEU A 46 8.79 -1.29 -16.68
CA LEU A 46 7.93 -0.85 -15.58
C LEU A 46 8.42 -1.45 -14.25
N THR A 47 8.72 -0.58 -13.29
CA THR A 47 9.17 -0.97 -11.95
C THR A 47 8.15 -1.86 -11.25
N ARG A 48 8.54 -3.09 -10.94
CA ARG A 48 7.79 -4.03 -10.10
C ARG A 48 8.28 -3.93 -8.67
N VAL A 49 7.38 -3.77 -7.72
CA VAL A 49 7.69 -3.62 -6.29
C VAL A 49 7.06 -4.78 -5.52
N LEU A 50 7.84 -5.41 -4.63
CA LEU A 50 7.29 -6.40 -3.70
C LEU A 50 6.30 -5.71 -2.74
N GLY A 51 5.17 -6.36 -2.46
CA GLY A 51 4.15 -5.86 -1.53
C GLY A 51 4.74 -5.44 -0.19
N GLY A 52 4.38 -4.22 0.26
CA GLY A 52 4.97 -3.61 1.44
C GLY A 52 4.76 -4.44 2.71
N MET A 53 5.85 -4.86 3.36
CA MET A 53 5.78 -5.74 4.54
C MET A 53 5.38 -4.97 5.80
N SER A 54 4.53 -5.61 6.62
CA SER A 54 3.96 -5.05 7.85
C SER A 54 3.63 -6.21 8.80
N PRO A 55 4.39 -6.44 9.88
CA PRO A 55 5.52 -5.62 10.36
C PRO A 55 6.75 -5.67 9.44
N ILE A 56 7.70 -4.76 9.69
CA ILE A 56 9.04 -4.80 9.08
C ILE A 56 9.78 -6.03 9.60
N ASP A 57 10.13 -6.96 8.71
CA ASP A 57 10.75 -8.25 9.07
C ASP A 57 11.81 -8.70 8.03
N PRO A 58 13.11 -8.66 8.39
CA PRO A 58 14.19 -9.17 7.54
C PRO A 58 14.12 -10.68 7.25
N ASN A 59 13.49 -11.49 8.10
CA ASN A 59 13.39 -12.94 7.93
C ASN A 59 12.28 -13.34 6.95
N PHE A 60 11.16 -12.62 6.97
CA PHE A 60 10.16 -12.69 5.90
C PHE A 60 10.81 -12.40 4.53
N LEU A 61 11.60 -11.32 4.42
CA LEU A 61 12.26 -10.99 3.14
C LEU A 61 13.25 -12.08 2.70
N LYS A 62 14.08 -12.62 3.61
CA LYS A 62 14.97 -13.76 3.31
C LYS A 62 14.22 -15.01 2.86
N THR A 63 13.03 -15.26 3.41
CA THR A 63 12.19 -16.41 3.00
C THR A 63 11.72 -16.26 1.54
N LEU A 64 11.34 -15.05 1.14
CA LEU A 64 10.98 -14.73 -0.24
C LEU A 64 12.18 -14.64 -1.19
N ASP A 65 13.36 -14.27 -0.69
CA ASP A 65 14.61 -14.27 -1.45
C ASP A 65 15.04 -15.71 -1.76
N ALA A 66 15.02 -16.60 -0.77
CA ALA A 66 15.32 -18.03 -0.92
C ALA A 66 14.36 -18.78 -1.87
N SER A 67 13.16 -18.24 -2.10
CA SER A 67 12.20 -18.78 -3.09
C SER A 67 12.35 -18.15 -4.48
N GLY A 68 13.24 -17.16 -4.66
CA GLY A 68 13.46 -16.40 -5.89
C GLY A 68 12.39 -15.35 -6.20
N ALA A 69 11.55 -14.96 -5.22
CA ALA A 69 10.52 -13.93 -5.43
C ALA A 69 11.11 -12.51 -5.47
N VAL A 70 12.19 -12.26 -4.73
CA VAL A 70 12.90 -10.96 -4.70
C VAL A 70 13.65 -10.69 -6.02
N ASP A 71 14.13 -11.73 -6.70
CA ASP A 71 14.75 -11.60 -8.02
C ASP A 71 13.77 -11.06 -9.08
N ALA A 72 12.48 -11.41 -8.97
CA ALA A 72 11.45 -11.06 -9.92
C ALA A 72 10.90 -9.62 -9.79
N VAL A 73 11.40 -8.83 -8.82
CA VAL A 73 11.01 -7.44 -8.60
C VAL A 73 12.21 -6.50 -8.68
N ASP A 74 11.96 -5.22 -8.93
CA ASP A 74 13.00 -4.20 -9.04
C ASP A 74 13.26 -3.51 -7.70
N ALA A 75 12.24 -3.40 -6.85
CA ALA A 75 12.31 -2.83 -5.49
C ALA A 75 11.52 -3.67 -4.47
N VAL A 76 11.82 -3.48 -3.18
CA VAL A 76 11.04 -4.03 -2.05
C VAL A 76 10.46 -2.89 -1.23
N ALA A 77 9.43 -3.16 -0.43
CA ALA A 77 8.79 -2.11 0.36
C ALA A 77 8.47 -2.50 1.82
N VAL A 78 8.37 -1.48 2.67
CA VAL A 78 8.10 -1.58 4.11
C VAL A 78 7.00 -0.62 4.54
N HIS A 79 6.20 -1.04 5.53
CA HIS A 79 5.22 -0.19 6.22
C HIS A 79 5.63 0.05 7.67
N GLY A 80 5.38 1.25 8.21
CA GLY A 80 5.71 1.56 9.60
C GLY A 80 4.78 2.60 10.24
N PHE A 81 4.30 2.26 11.43
CA PHE A 81 3.33 3.01 12.23
C PHE A 81 3.69 2.94 13.73
N PRO A 82 4.85 3.49 14.15
CA PRO A 82 5.40 3.35 15.51
C PRO A 82 4.64 4.06 16.63
N LEU A 83 3.67 4.92 16.29
CA LEU A 83 2.80 5.58 17.28
C LEU A 83 1.42 4.88 17.41
N ASP A 84 1.22 3.77 16.68
CA ASP A 84 -0.07 3.12 16.50
C ASP A 84 -0.03 1.60 16.72
N TRP A 85 0.66 0.86 15.85
CA TRP A 85 0.62 -0.61 15.83
C TRP A 85 1.99 -1.28 16.01
N ASN A 86 3.11 -0.60 15.76
CA ASN A 86 4.42 -1.22 15.94
C ASN A 86 4.97 -1.03 17.35
N HIS A 87 5.71 -2.03 17.84
CA HIS A 87 6.33 -2.05 19.17
C HIS A 87 7.78 -1.52 19.15
N TRP A 88 8.03 -0.43 18.42
CA TRP A 88 9.31 0.28 18.37
C TRP A 88 9.04 1.80 18.26
N GLN A 89 9.95 2.61 18.80
CA GLN A 89 9.79 4.06 18.89
C GLN A 89 9.99 4.75 17.53
N ILE A 90 9.34 5.89 17.31
CA ILE A 90 9.50 6.66 16.05
C ILE A 90 10.96 6.99 15.72
N HIS A 91 11.84 7.13 16.72
CA HIS A 91 13.27 7.38 16.51
C HIS A 91 14.04 6.20 15.90
N GLU A 92 13.52 4.98 15.98
CA GLU A 92 14.12 3.74 15.45
C GLU A 92 13.81 3.52 13.95
N TRP A 93 12.98 4.36 13.33
CA TRP A 93 12.64 4.28 11.90
C TRP A 93 13.87 4.13 10.97
N PRO A 94 14.94 4.93 11.12
CA PRO A 94 16.13 4.77 10.30
C PRO A 94 16.87 3.45 10.50
N ASP A 95 16.79 2.84 11.70
CA ASP A 95 17.34 1.51 11.97
C ASP A 95 16.47 0.41 11.36
N LYS A 96 15.15 0.52 11.45
CA LYS A 96 14.23 -0.42 10.78
C LYS A 96 14.38 -0.44 9.26
N LEU A 97 14.70 0.71 8.65
CA LEU A 97 15.06 0.76 7.23
C LEU A 97 16.42 0.08 6.97
N ARG A 98 17.42 0.29 7.83
CA ARG A 98 18.74 -0.38 7.74
C ARG A 98 18.66 -1.89 7.89
N GLU A 99 17.80 -2.40 8.78
CA GLU A 99 17.58 -3.84 8.99
C GLU A 99 17.19 -4.57 7.69
N ILE A 100 16.39 -3.92 6.84
CA ILE A 100 15.99 -4.46 5.54
C ILE A 100 17.08 -4.23 4.48
N GLN A 101 17.68 -3.03 4.43
CA GLN A 101 18.80 -2.73 3.52
C GLN A 101 20.03 -3.63 3.75
N ALA A 102 20.21 -4.16 4.96
CA ALA A 102 21.28 -5.11 5.28
C ALA A 102 21.05 -6.53 4.71
N VAL A 103 19.84 -6.85 4.21
CA VAL A 103 19.47 -8.19 3.73
C VAL A 103 18.98 -8.21 2.28
N THR A 104 19.05 -7.09 1.55
CA THR A 104 18.80 -7.04 0.10
C THR A 104 19.61 -5.94 -0.57
N ALA A 105 19.98 -6.16 -1.83
CA ALA A 105 20.58 -5.15 -2.70
C ALA A 105 19.54 -4.31 -3.48
N LYS A 106 18.24 -4.66 -3.40
CA LYS A 106 17.15 -3.92 -4.06
C LYS A 106 16.88 -2.59 -3.33
N PRO A 107 16.48 -1.51 -4.02
CA PRO A 107 15.94 -0.32 -3.37
C PRO A 107 14.80 -0.67 -2.41
N VAL A 108 14.80 -0.02 -1.24
CA VAL A 108 13.79 -0.22 -0.19
C VAL A 108 12.91 1.01 -0.12
N TRP A 109 11.64 0.85 -0.47
CA TRP A 109 10.62 1.90 -0.47
C TRP A 109 9.80 1.90 0.82
N ILE A 110 9.36 3.08 1.25
CA ILE A 110 8.37 3.23 2.33
C ILE A 110 7.01 3.42 1.66
N SER A 111 6.29 2.31 1.46
CA SER A 111 5.02 2.31 0.73
C SER A 111 3.82 2.72 1.59
N GLU A 112 3.96 2.67 2.92
CA GLU A 112 3.07 3.32 3.88
C GLU A 112 3.86 3.76 5.12
N VAL A 113 3.61 5.00 5.55
CA VAL A 113 3.95 5.49 6.89
C VAL A 113 2.86 6.45 7.33
N GLY A 114 2.48 6.44 8.60
CA GLY A 114 1.41 7.31 9.06
C GLY A 114 1.32 7.36 10.58
N VAL A 115 0.44 8.24 11.07
CA VAL A 115 0.09 8.36 12.48
C VAL A 115 -1.39 8.66 12.62
N SER A 116 -2.07 7.93 13.51
CA SER A 116 -3.50 8.11 13.78
C SER A 116 -3.78 9.32 14.67
N THR A 117 -4.86 10.06 14.38
CA THR A 117 -5.40 11.09 15.28
C THR A 117 -6.35 10.55 16.35
N PHE A 118 -6.44 9.22 16.53
CA PHE A 118 -7.36 8.59 17.49
C PHE A 118 -7.17 9.10 18.93
N GLY A 119 -5.92 9.37 19.34
CA GLY A 119 -5.62 9.96 20.64
C GLY A 119 -5.79 11.48 20.67
N ALA A 120 -5.13 12.18 19.74
CA ALA A 120 -5.23 13.63 19.51
C ALA A 120 -4.65 13.98 18.13
N GLU A 121 -5.01 15.14 17.55
CA GLU A 121 -4.48 15.56 16.24
C GLU A 121 -3.02 16.02 16.32
N GLU A 122 -2.61 16.55 17.47
CA GLU A 122 -1.23 16.97 17.77
C GLU A 122 -0.24 15.81 17.66
N VAL A 123 -0.68 14.57 17.95
CA VAL A 123 0.16 13.36 17.81
C VAL A 123 0.47 13.09 16.34
N GLN A 124 -0.51 13.24 15.44
CA GLN A 124 -0.27 13.16 13.99
C GLN A 124 0.56 14.34 13.49
N GLN A 125 0.33 15.56 13.98
CA GLN A 125 1.12 16.73 13.58
C GLN A 125 2.60 16.56 13.98
N PHE A 126 2.89 16.12 15.21
CA PHE A 126 4.24 15.74 15.64
C PHE A 126 4.80 14.60 14.78
N GLY A 127 4.02 13.53 14.62
CA GLY A 127 4.40 12.31 13.91
C GLY A 127 4.76 12.53 12.45
N LEU A 128 4.00 13.36 11.72
CA LEU A 128 4.27 13.76 10.35
C LEU A 128 5.61 14.49 10.22
N ASN A 129 5.80 15.55 11.02
CA ASN A 129 7.01 16.36 10.98
C ASN A 129 8.25 15.52 11.37
N ARG A 130 8.15 14.68 12.40
CA ARG A 130 9.24 13.82 12.85
C ARG A 130 9.55 12.69 11.86
N THR A 131 8.54 12.11 11.23
CA THR A 131 8.69 11.12 10.14
C THR A 131 9.45 11.73 8.96
N ALA A 132 9.05 12.93 8.52
CA ALA A 132 9.72 13.60 7.40
C ALA A 132 11.20 13.90 7.72
N GLU A 133 11.49 14.45 8.90
CA GLU A 133 12.87 14.69 9.37
C GLU A 133 13.72 13.40 9.40
N LEU A 134 13.13 12.30 9.85
CA LEU A 134 13.85 11.03 9.98
C LEU A 134 14.07 10.31 8.65
N LEU A 135 13.15 10.41 7.69
CA LEU A 135 13.10 9.54 6.51
C LEU A 135 13.39 10.24 5.18
N ALA A 136 13.19 11.56 5.07
CA ALA A 136 13.47 12.29 3.82
C ALA A 136 14.93 12.08 3.37
N GLY A 137 15.11 11.71 2.11
CA GLY A 137 16.42 11.39 1.54
C GLY A 137 17.01 10.02 1.92
N ARG A 138 16.31 9.19 2.72
CA ARG A 138 16.74 7.81 3.05
C ARG A 138 16.09 6.72 2.18
N SER A 139 14.98 7.05 1.52
CA SER A 139 14.23 6.18 0.61
C SER A 139 13.79 6.98 -0.61
N GLU A 140 13.75 6.33 -1.77
CA GLU A 140 13.30 6.92 -3.04
C GLU A 140 11.79 7.23 -3.07
N ARG A 141 11.00 6.53 -2.26
CA ARG A 141 9.56 6.71 -2.13
C ARG A 141 9.16 6.62 -0.66
N ILE A 142 8.38 7.59 -0.22
CA ILE A 142 7.81 7.70 1.13
C ILE A 142 6.35 8.13 0.98
N HIS A 143 5.42 7.21 1.20
CA HIS A 143 3.99 7.50 1.04
C HIS A 143 3.32 7.65 2.40
N TRP A 144 2.79 8.84 2.68
CA TRP A 144 2.02 9.09 3.88
C TRP A 144 0.61 8.49 3.76
N TYR A 145 0.24 7.59 4.68
CA TYR A 145 -1.09 7.03 4.81
C TYR A 145 -1.86 7.82 5.89
N SER A 146 -2.91 8.59 5.58
CA SER A 146 -3.60 8.76 4.28
C SER A 146 -4.01 10.22 4.02
N LEU A 147 -4.68 10.49 2.89
CA LEU A 147 -5.30 11.79 2.65
C LEU A 147 -6.60 11.94 3.45
N TYR A 148 -7.53 10.99 3.31
CA TYR A 148 -8.79 10.96 4.09
C TYR A 148 -8.79 9.85 5.12
N ASP A 149 -9.48 10.11 6.22
CA ASP A 149 -9.96 9.07 7.11
C ASP A 149 -10.81 8.03 6.36
N LEU A 150 -10.67 6.77 6.78
CA LEU A 150 -11.57 5.70 6.38
C LEU A 150 -12.94 5.99 7.00
N PRO A 151 -14.04 6.05 6.21
CA PRO A 151 -15.36 6.33 6.75
C PRO A 151 -15.78 5.28 7.77
N ARG A 152 -16.34 5.69 8.92
CA ARG A 152 -16.72 4.77 10.01
C ARG A 152 -17.80 3.76 9.61
N ALA A 153 -18.60 4.10 8.60
CA ALA A 153 -19.62 3.23 8.04
C ALA A 153 -19.06 2.17 7.08
N TRP A 154 -17.79 2.29 6.67
CA TRP A 154 -17.12 1.32 5.79
C TRP A 154 -16.36 0.30 6.65
N PRO A 155 -16.37 -0.99 6.27
CA PRO A 155 -15.58 -1.98 6.98
C PRO A 155 -14.09 -1.67 6.78
N ALA A 156 -13.32 -1.60 7.88
CA ALA A 156 -11.88 -1.80 7.85
C ALA A 156 -11.64 -3.25 7.38
N THR A 157 -11.54 -3.42 6.06
CA THR A 157 -11.94 -4.65 5.34
C THR A 157 -11.12 -5.88 5.77
N THR A 158 -9.99 -5.63 6.40
CA THR A 158 -8.92 -6.57 6.72
C THR A 158 -8.75 -6.80 8.24
N ARG A 159 -9.57 -6.16 9.11
CA ARG A 159 -9.27 -6.01 10.54
C ARG A 159 -10.40 -6.50 11.47
N HIS A 160 -10.03 -7.12 12.60
CA HIS A 160 -10.96 -7.79 13.52
C HIS A 160 -11.07 -7.03 14.85
N ARG A 161 -12.20 -6.34 15.06
CA ARG A 161 -12.48 -5.49 16.24
C ARG A 161 -12.24 -6.18 17.59
N GLU A 162 -12.56 -7.46 17.69
CA GLU A 162 -12.43 -8.24 18.93
C GLU A 162 -10.98 -8.63 19.24
N ALA A 163 -10.13 -8.80 18.22
CA ALA A 163 -8.72 -9.18 18.37
C ALA A 163 -7.80 -7.95 18.56
N GLU A 164 -8.12 -6.82 17.92
CA GLU A 164 -7.27 -5.62 17.91
C GLU A 164 -7.58 -4.61 19.05
N GLY A 165 -8.68 -4.80 19.77
CA GLY A 165 -9.05 -3.93 20.89
C GLY A 165 -9.16 -2.45 20.51
N SER A 166 -8.47 -1.57 21.24
CA SER A 166 -8.47 -0.13 20.93
C SER A 166 -7.71 0.22 19.64
N SER A 167 -6.75 -0.61 19.22
CA SER A 167 -5.98 -0.40 17.99
C SER A 167 -6.80 -0.54 16.72
N TYR A 168 -7.95 -1.22 16.79
CA TYR A 168 -8.94 -1.25 15.70
C TYR A 168 -9.46 0.14 15.32
N TYR A 169 -9.66 1.03 16.31
CA TYR A 169 -10.24 2.35 16.02
C TYR A 169 -9.26 3.28 15.31
N ARG A 170 -7.94 3.04 15.44
CA ARG A 170 -6.88 3.87 14.83
C ARG A 170 -6.97 3.92 13.30
N HIS A 171 -7.45 2.85 12.66
CA HIS A 171 -7.64 2.74 11.21
C HIS A 171 -8.57 3.84 10.64
N PHE A 172 -9.52 4.34 11.44
CA PHE A 172 -10.49 5.36 11.04
C PHE A 172 -9.99 6.81 11.20
N TYR A 173 -8.74 7.02 11.61
CA TYR A 173 -8.21 8.35 11.94
C TYR A 173 -6.82 8.65 11.32
N MET A 174 -6.44 7.93 10.25
CA MET A 174 -5.13 8.06 9.58
C MET A 174 -5.03 9.23 8.59
N GLY A 175 -6.15 9.82 8.18
CA GLY A 175 -6.18 10.90 7.19
C GLY A 175 -5.60 12.21 7.71
N LEU A 176 -5.09 13.03 6.79
CA LEU A 176 -4.87 14.47 6.98
C LEU A 176 -6.18 15.27 6.92
N LEU A 177 -7.22 14.66 6.34
CA LEU A 177 -8.61 15.11 6.29
C LEU A 177 -9.49 14.09 7.03
N ARG A 178 -10.57 14.56 7.65
CA ARG A 178 -11.65 13.70 8.17
C ARG A 178 -12.46 13.07 7.03
N GLU A 179 -13.37 12.14 7.36
CA GLU A 179 -14.21 11.44 6.38
C GLU A 179 -15.08 12.41 5.53
N ASP A 180 -15.42 13.58 6.08
CA ASP A 180 -16.17 14.68 5.47
C ASP A 180 -15.29 15.70 4.70
N GLY A 181 -13.98 15.52 4.66
CA GLY A 181 -13.03 16.45 4.06
C GLY A 181 -12.65 17.65 4.93
N THR A 182 -13.06 17.70 6.20
CA THR A 182 -12.64 18.74 7.15
C THR A 182 -11.15 18.56 7.51
N PRO A 183 -10.30 19.60 7.36
CA PRO A 183 -8.86 19.50 7.58
C PRO A 183 -8.50 19.20 9.05
N LYS A 184 -7.43 18.42 9.24
CA LYS A 184 -6.79 18.19 10.54
C LYS A 184 -5.53 19.04 10.72
N LEU A 185 -5.04 19.13 11.96
CA LEU A 185 -3.84 19.93 12.30
C LEU A 185 -2.60 19.63 11.44
N ALA A 186 -2.38 18.38 11.05
CA ALA A 186 -1.22 17.97 10.26
C ALA A 186 -1.24 18.45 8.79
N LEU A 187 -2.42 18.69 8.21
CA LEU A 187 -2.57 19.06 6.79
C LEU A 187 -1.77 20.32 6.43
N LYS A 188 -1.76 21.33 7.32
CA LYS A 188 -1.08 22.63 7.13
C LYS A 188 0.45 22.52 7.08
N ASP A 189 1.01 21.42 7.58
CA ASP A 189 2.44 21.15 7.59
C ASP A 189 2.86 20.24 6.43
N PHE A 190 1.93 19.43 5.88
CA PHE A 190 2.24 18.42 4.86
C PHE A 190 2.88 18.99 3.59
N SER A 191 2.41 20.14 3.09
CA SER A 191 2.95 20.79 1.89
C SER A 191 4.38 21.33 2.06
N ARG A 192 4.92 21.38 3.30
CA ARG A 192 6.35 21.66 3.55
C ARG A 192 7.24 20.44 3.29
N HIS A 193 6.65 19.25 3.27
CA HIS A 193 7.34 17.96 3.11
C HIS A 193 7.19 17.40 1.69
N THR A 194 6.35 18.00 0.84
CA THR A 194 6.36 17.73 -0.61
C THR A 194 7.53 18.45 -1.29
N PRO A 195 8.22 17.84 -2.27
CA PRO A 195 7.92 16.56 -2.91
C PRO A 195 8.63 15.35 -2.25
N ALA A 196 9.22 15.48 -1.05
CA ALA A 196 9.91 14.37 -0.39
C ALA A 196 8.95 13.27 0.07
N LEU A 197 7.75 13.65 0.53
CA LEU A 197 6.63 12.76 0.83
C LEU A 197 5.58 12.80 -0.29
N GLY A 198 5.08 11.62 -0.66
CA GLY A 198 3.85 11.42 -1.42
C GLY A 198 2.73 10.96 -0.50
N ILE A 199 1.59 10.57 -1.08
CA ILE A 199 0.43 10.03 -0.34
C ILE A 199 0.20 8.57 -0.71
N CYS A 200 -0.23 7.75 0.26
CA CYS A 200 -0.96 6.52 0.02
C CYS A 200 -2.45 6.81 0.26
N GLN A 201 -3.28 6.68 -0.77
CA GLN A 201 -4.74 6.78 -0.66
C GLN A 201 -5.36 5.64 -1.45
N TRP A 202 -6.00 4.71 -0.74
CA TRP A 202 -6.87 3.73 -1.36
C TRP A 202 -8.20 4.38 -1.74
N PHE A 203 -8.60 4.23 -3.00
CA PHE A 203 -9.94 4.60 -3.46
C PHE A 203 -10.79 3.33 -3.55
N HIS A 204 -11.79 3.22 -2.67
CA HIS A 204 -12.74 2.11 -2.72
C HIS A 204 -13.55 2.12 -4.02
N PHE A 205 -14.20 1.01 -4.32
CA PHE A 205 -15.06 0.90 -5.50
C PHE A 205 -16.11 2.03 -5.52
N GLU A 206 -16.14 2.80 -6.61
CA GLU A 206 -17.01 3.98 -6.78
C GLU A 206 -16.90 5.04 -5.66
N ASP A 207 -15.70 5.24 -5.09
CA ASP A 207 -15.45 6.29 -4.08
C ASP A 207 -15.71 7.70 -4.64
N HIS A 208 -16.86 8.25 -4.25
CA HIS A 208 -17.34 9.59 -4.61
C HIS A 208 -16.36 10.74 -4.29
N ARG A 209 -15.38 10.51 -3.40
CA ARG A 209 -14.39 11.53 -3.00
C ARG A 209 -13.25 11.71 -4.00
N LEU A 210 -13.14 10.85 -5.02
CA LEU A 210 -12.03 10.84 -5.99
C LEU A 210 -11.72 12.22 -6.59
N ASP A 211 -12.73 13.00 -6.97
CA ASP A 211 -12.50 14.31 -7.62
C ASP A 211 -12.08 15.40 -6.62
N ASP A 212 -12.57 15.38 -5.37
CA ASP A 212 -12.03 16.25 -4.30
C ASP A 212 -10.60 15.81 -3.97
N ALA A 213 -10.35 14.50 -3.83
CA ALA A 213 -9.02 13.96 -3.56
C ALA A 213 -7.98 14.43 -4.58
N VAL A 214 -8.27 14.33 -5.88
CA VAL A 214 -7.37 14.81 -6.95
C VAL A 214 -7.07 16.30 -6.84
N ARG A 215 -8.07 17.13 -6.47
CA ARG A 215 -7.85 18.56 -6.20
C ARG A 215 -6.95 18.76 -4.97
N ARG A 216 -7.31 18.17 -3.82
CA ARG A 216 -6.55 18.28 -2.56
C ARG A 216 -5.09 17.85 -2.73
N LEU A 217 -4.83 16.76 -3.45
CA LEU A 217 -3.47 16.28 -3.74
C LEU A 217 -2.64 17.30 -4.53
N LYS A 218 -3.25 17.96 -5.53
CA LYS A 218 -2.61 19.05 -6.29
C LYS A 218 -2.33 20.26 -5.41
N ASP A 219 -3.31 20.68 -4.62
CA ASP A 219 -3.19 21.83 -3.70
C ASP A 219 -2.11 21.61 -2.63
N LEU A 220 -1.90 20.35 -2.22
CA LEU A 220 -0.83 19.94 -1.30
C LEU A 220 0.55 19.82 -1.96
N GLY A 221 0.68 19.93 -3.28
CA GLY A 221 1.95 19.76 -4.00
C GLY A 221 2.40 18.31 -4.17
N VAL A 222 1.50 17.32 -4.05
CA VAL A 222 1.83 15.90 -4.19
C VAL A 222 2.24 15.60 -5.64
N THR A 223 3.44 15.01 -5.82
CA THR A 223 3.97 14.64 -7.16
C THR A 223 3.94 13.14 -7.44
N TYR A 224 3.74 12.32 -6.41
CA TYR A 224 3.60 10.87 -6.53
C TYR A 224 2.61 10.32 -5.51
N LEU A 225 1.88 9.28 -5.93
CA LEU A 225 0.73 8.72 -5.23
C LEU A 225 0.79 7.19 -5.29
N ARG A 226 0.50 6.53 -4.17
CA ARG A 226 0.18 5.11 -4.13
C ARG A 226 -1.33 4.92 -3.97
N THR A 227 -1.90 4.06 -4.79
CA THR A 227 -3.29 3.55 -4.71
C THR A 227 -3.27 2.07 -5.09
N GLY A 228 -4.41 1.48 -5.45
CA GLY A 228 -4.45 0.17 -6.09
C GLY A 228 -5.72 -0.11 -6.87
N LEU A 229 -5.65 -1.17 -7.67
CA LEU A 229 -6.77 -1.72 -8.44
C LEU A 229 -7.05 -3.13 -7.90
N SER A 230 -8.29 -3.34 -7.49
CA SER A 230 -8.69 -4.55 -6.77
C SER A 230 -9.05 -5.69 -7.72
N TRP A 231 -8.27 -6.77 -7.74
CA TRP A 231 -8.58 -8.00 -8.46
C TRP A 231 -9.90 -8.61 -7.94
N ALA A 232 -10.14 -8.61 -6.63
CA ALA A 232 -11.43 -8.98 -6.06
C ALA A 232 -12.59 -8.13 -6.60
N ASP A 233 -12.39 -6.82 -6.78
CA ASP A 233 -13.43 -5.95 -7.35
C ASP A 233 -13.56 -6.08 -8.87
N SER A 234 -12.63 -6.75 -9.58
CA SER A 234 -12.74 -6.95 -11.03
C SER A 234 -13.93 -7.83 -11.44
N GLY A 235 -14.50 -8.59 -10.49
CA GLY A 235 -15.75 -9.33 -10.66
C GLY A 235 -17.03 -8.50 -10.49
N ARG A 236 -16.94 -7.22 -10.09
CA ARG A 236 -18.12 -6.35 -9.93
C ARG A 236 -18.67 -5.86 -11.28
N PRO A 237 -19.98 -5.58 -11.37
CA PRO A 237 -20.53 -4.80 -12.48
C PRO A 237 -19.75 -3.49 -12.68
N ASN A 238 -19.49 -3.13 -13.94
CA ASN A 238 -18.76 -1.92 -14.33
C ASN A 238 -17.32 -1.79 -13.81
N ALA A 239 -16.68 -2.86 -13.31
CA ALA A 239 -15.38 -2.76 -12.64
C ALA A 239 -14.29 -2.05 -13.46
N GLN A 240 -14.14 -2.42 -14.74
CA GLN A 240 -13.17 -1.80 -15.62
C GLN A 240 -13.46 -0.31 -15.90
N ALA A 241 -14.73 0.10 -15.95
CA ALA A 241 -15.10 1.50 -16.14
C ALA A 241 -14.79 2.36 -14.89
N TRP A 242 -14.91 1.79 -13.69
CA TRP A 242 -14.42 2.43 -12.47
C TRP A 242 -12.88 2.57 -12.48
N PHE A 243 -12.16 1.51 -12.84
CA PHE A 243 -10.69 1.55 -12.94
C PHE A 243 -10.24 2.60 -13.96
N ASP A 244 -10.91 2.71 -15.11
CA ASP A 244 -10.65 3.73 -16.13
C ASP A 244 -10.83 5.14 -15.58
N ARG A 245 -11.96 5.41 -14.93
CA ARG A 245 -12.27 6.70 -14.30
C ARG A 245 -11.22 7.06 -13.23
N GLN A 246 -10.80 6.09 -12.42
CA GLN A 246 -9.79 6.29 -11.40
C GLN A 246 -8.44 6.63 -12.04
N MET A 247 -7.94 5.80 -12.94
CA MET A 247 -6.62 5.98 -13.53
C MET A 247 -6.52 7.23 -14.42
N GLN A 248 -7.61 7.63 -15.09
CA GLN A 248 -7.70 8.91 -15.79
C GLN A 248 -7.64 10.10 -14.82
N ALA A 249 -8.40 10.08 -13.72
CA ALA A 249 -8.37 11.15 -12.73
C ALA A 249 -6.99 11.31 -12.05
N LEU A 250 -6.24 10.21 -11.93
CA LEU A 250 -4.90 10.15 -11.35
C LEU A 250 -3.75 10.38 -12.36
N GLU A 251 -4.04 10.60 -13.65
CA GLU A 251 -3.05 10.90 -14.69
C GLU A 251 -2.02 12.00 -14.29
N PRO A 252 -2.39 13.09 -13.60
CA PRO A 252 -1.46 14.18 -13.23
C PRO A 252 -0.35 13.78 -12.23
N PHE A 253 -0.43 12.61 -11.60
CA PHE A 253 0.55 12.14 -10.62
C PHE A 253 1.43 11.03 -11.21
N ARG A 254 2.61 10.82 -10.61
CA ARG A 254 3.33 9.55 -10.78
C ARG A 254 2.69 8.51 -9.86
N VAL A 255 2.11 7.45 -10.43
CA VAL A 255 1.28 6.51 -9.67
C VAL A 255 2.00 5.18 -9.46
N THR A 256 2.13 4.74 -8.21
CA THR A 256 2.40 3.34 -7.87
C THR A 256 1.06 2.62 -7.67
N VAL A 257 0.73 1.68 -8.55
CA VAL A 257 -0.54 0.92 -8.49
C VAL A 257 -0.32 -0.41 -7.78
N THR A 258 -1.00 -0.63 -6.66
CA THR A 258 -0.99 -1.91 -5.94
C THR A 258 -2.04 -2.86 -6.52
N PHE A 259 -1.65 -4.11 -6.79
CA PHE A 259 -2.56 -5.19 -7.18
C PHE A 259 -2.73 -6.20 -6.03
N CYS A 260 -3.95 -6.28 -5.54
CA CYS A 260 -4.51 -7.22 -4.54
C CYS A 260 -6.05 -7.15 -4.74
N PHE A 261 -6.98 -7.74 -3.98
CA PHE A 261 -6.94 -8.95 -3.16
C PHE A 261 -7.58 -10.11 -3.95
N THR A 262 -7.70 -11.32 -3.39
CA THR A 262 -8.23 -12.49 -4.12
C THR A 262 -9.77 -12.41 -4.27
N PRO A 263 -10.36 -12.63 -5.46
CA PRO A 263 -11.81 -12.85 -5.57
C PRO A 263 -12.22 -14.11 -4.80
N GLU A 264 -13.35 -14.08 -4.08
CA GLU A 264 -13.79 -15.21 -3.24
C GLU A 264 -13.88 -16.55 -4.01
N GLY A 265 -14.25 -16.50 -5.29
CA GLY A 265 -14.32 -17.68 -6.17
C GLY A 265 -12.95 -18.32 -6.48
N GLU A 266 -11.85 -17.56 -6.36
CA GLU A 266 -10.48 -17.97 -6.74
C GLU A 266 -9.63 -18.43 -5.53
N GLY A 267 -10.01 -18.01 -4.31
CA GLY A 267 -9.28 -18.34 -3.09
C GLY A 267 -9.39 -19.81 -2.66
N VAL A 268 -8.38 -20.33 -1.97
CA VAL A 268 -8.44 -21.67 -1.30
C VAL A 268 -9.62 -21.71 -0.31
N ARG A 269 -9.85 -20.61 0.40
CA ARG A 269 -11.10 -20.29 1.11
C ARG A 269 -11.81 -19.13 0.39
N PRO A 270 -13.14 -18.99 0.49
CA PRO A 270 -13.88 -17.85 -0.07
C PRO A 270 -13.65 -16.59 0.79
N HIS A 271 -12.44 -16.03 0.71
CA HIS A 271 -12.03 -14.86 1.46
C HIS A 271 -10.93 -14.09 0.71
N HIS A 272 -10.96 -12.77 0.79
CA HIS A 272 -10.07 -11.91 0.00
C HIS A 272 -8.58 -12.03 0.37
N THR A 273 -8.27 -12.40 1.61
CA THR A 273 -6.90 -12.70 2.08
C THR A 273 -6.44 -14.11 1.71
N SER A 274 -7.32 -14.97 1.19
CA SER A 274 -6.94 -16.36 0.92
C SER A 274 -5.98 -16.42 -0.27
N PRO A 275 -4.89 -17.22 -0.19
CA PRO A 275 -4.08 -17.56 -1.34
C PRO A 275 -4.97 -18.10 -2.47
N PRO A 276 -4.76 -17.69 -3.74
CA PRO A 276 -5.56 -18.19 -4.85
C PRO A 276 -5.16 -19.64 -5.17
N ARG A 277 -6.13 -20.46 -5.60
CA ARG A 277 -5.89 -21.86 -6.03
C ARG A 277 -4.99 -21.93 -7.27
N ASP A 278 -5.05 -20.90 -8.10
CA ASP A 278 -4.18 -20.69 -9.24
C ASP A 278 -3.71 -19.23 -9.28
N VAL A 279 -2.42 -19.01 -9.52
CA VAL A 279 -1.83 -17.67 -9.58
C VAL A 279 -1.93 -17.04 -10.98
N ARG A 280 -2.25 -17.83 -12.01
CA ARG A 280 -2.33 -17.34 -13.40
C ARG A 280 -3.40 -16.26 -13.60
N PRO A 281 -4.65 -16.42 -13.11
CA PRO A 281 -5.67 -15.36 -13.23
C PRO A 281 -5.27 -14.00 -12.63
N PHE A 282 -4.49 -14.00 -11.53
CA PHE A 282 -3.94 -12.76 -10.97
C PHE A 282 -2.85 -12.15 -11.87
N ALA A 283 -2.00 -12.96 -12.47
CA ALA A 283 -1.00 -12.50 -13.43
C ALA A 283 -1.64 -11.94 -14.71
N ASP A 284 -2.69 -12.59 -15.21
CA ASP A 284 -3.49 -12.11 -16.35
C ASP A 284 -4.18 -10.77 -16.04
N PHE A 285 -4.74 -10.62 -14.82
CA PHE A 285 -5.27 -9.35 -14.33
C PHE A 285 -4.19 -8.25 -14.31
N CYS A 286 -3.01 -8.53 -13.72
CA CYS A 286 -1.91 -7.59 -13.65
C CYS A 286 -1.45 -7.14 -15.05
N ALA A 287 -1.28 -8.08 -15.98
CA ALA A 287 -0.92 -7.78 -17.37
C ALA A 287 -1.99 -6.94 -18.08
N ALA A 288 -3.27 -7.27 -17.90
CA ALA A 288 -4.37 -6.51 -18.50
C ALA A 288 -4.43 -5.05 -18.00
N GLN A 289 -4.25 -4.81 -16.69
CA GLN A 289 -4.22 -3.45 -16.15
C GLN A 289 -2.94 -2.69 -16.56
N VAL A 290 -1.77 -3.36 -16.58
CA VAL A 290 -0.51 -2.75 -17.05
C VAL A 290 -0.57 -2.34 -18.52
N ARG A 291 -1.05 -3.23 -19.42
CA ARG A 291 -1.24 -2.92 -20.85
C ARG A 291 -2.12 -1.69 -21.08
N ARG A 292 -3.04 -1.41 -20.15
CA ARG A 292 -4.04 -0.35 -20.26
C ARG A 292 -3.59 1.01 -19.69
N TYR A 293 -2.74 1.01 -18.65
CA TYR A 293 -2.43 2.22 -17.87
C TYR A 293 -0.94 2.60 -17.77
N ALA A 294 -0.05 1.75 -18.27
CA ALA A 294 1.40 1.99 -18.36
C ALA A 294 1.92 1.81 -19.79
#